data_AF-A0A2E5GQS7-F1
#
_entry.id   AF-A0A2E5GQS7-F1
#
_cell.length_a   1.000
_cell.length_b   1.000
_cell.length_c   1.000
_cell.angle_alpha   90.00
_cell.angle_beta   90.00
_cell.angle_gamma   90.00
#
_symmetry.space_group_name_H-M   'P 1'
#
loop_
_entity.id
_entity.type
_entity.pdbx_description
1 polymer ?
#
loop_
_entity_poly.entity_id
_entity_poly.type
_entity_poly.pdbx_seq_one_letter_code
_entity_poly.pdbx_strand_id
1 'polypeptide(L)' 'MARDKQLKKLRDQNLRNRYEELSKKHPQWRHGALLEKVAQEFFLTARTAAAIFNHEGIYSQSA' A
#
# COMPACT_ATOMS: atom_id res chain seq x y z
N MET A 1 9.09 20.65 -7.21
CA MET A 1 8.83 19.68 -6.12
C MET A 1 7.34 19.25 -5.99
N ALA A 2 6.48 19.42 -7.01
CA ALA A 2 5.07 19.00 -6.96
C ALA A 2 4.81 17.61 -7.58
N ARG A 3 5.53 17.28 -8.66
CA ARG A 3 5.38 16.00 -9.39
C ARG A 3 5.69 14.78 -8.53
N ASP A 4 6.75 14.84 -7.73
CA ASP A 4 7.15 13.75 -6.83
C ASP A 4 6.08 13.43 -5.77
N LYS A 5 5.48 14.46 -5.17
CA LYS A 5 4.39 14.30 -4.19
C LYS A 5 3.14 13.69 -4.83
N GLN A 6 2.81 14.08 -6.05
CA GLN A 6 1.70 13.49 -6.81
C GLN A 6 1.96 12.03 -7.15
N LEU A 7 3.17 11.69 -7.62
CA LEU A 7 3.54 10.30 -7.94
C LEU A 7 3.49 9.38 -6.71
N LYS A 8 3.98 9.86 -5.55
CA LYS A 8 3.87 9.13 -4.28
C LYS A 8 2.41 8.89 -3.88
N LYS A 9 1.57 9.93 -3.95
CA LYS A 9 0.13 9.80 -3.66
C LYS A 9 -0.57 8.82 -4.61
N LEU A 10 -0.25 8.88 -5.90
CA LEU A 10 -0.80 7.97 -6.90
C LEU A 10 -0.39 6.51 -6.64
N ARG A 11 0.88 6.27 -6.32
CA ARG A 11 1.37 4.94 -5.92
C ARG A 11 0.59 4.41 -4.71
N ASP A 12 0.48 5.21 -3.65
CA ASP A 12 -0.16 4.78 -2.40
C ASP A 12 -1.66 4.48 -2.62
N GLN A 13 -2.32 5.23 -3.50
CA GLN A 13 -3.70 4.96 -3.90
C GLN A 13 -3.83 3.69 -4.76
N ASN A 14 -2.97 3.51 -5.75
CA ASN A 14 -2.94 2.29 -6.58
C ASN A 14 -2.67 1.04 -5.75
N LEU A 15 -1.79 1.15 -4.74
CA LEU A 15 -1.47 0.09 -3.81
C LEU A 15 -2.70 -0.36 -2.99
N ARG A 16 -3.51 0.59 -2.52
CA ARG A 16 -4.77 0.31 -1.82
C ARG A 16 -5.80 -0.36 -2.73
N ASN A 17 -6.00 0.17 -3.93
CA ASN A 17 -6.91 -0.42 -4.91
C ASN A 17 -6.52 -1.86 -5.23
N ARG A 18 -5.22 -2.11 -5.42
CA ARG A 18 -4.70 -3.44 -5.71
C ARG A 18 -4.89 -4.43 -4.57
N TYR A 19 -4.72 -3.97 -3.33
CA TYR A 19 -5.02 -4.78 -2.15
C TYR A 19 -6.49 -5.19 -2.10
N GLU A 20 -7.42 -4.28 -2.37
CA GLU A 20 -8.85 -4.61 -2.42
C GLU A 20 -9.17 -5.63 -3.52
N GLU A 21 -8.60 -5.47 -4.72
CA GLU A 21 -8.75 -6.44 -5.80
C GLU A 21 -8.25 -7.83 -5.40
N LEU A 22 -7.06 -7.90 -4.79
CA LEU A 22 -6.48 -9.17 -4.34
C LEU A 22 -7.28 -9.79 -3.19
N SER A 23 -7.77 -8.97 -2.25
CA SER A 23 -8.61 -9.44 -1.16
C SER A 23 -9.94 -10.02 -1.66
N LYS A 24 -10.51 -9.47 -2.74
CA LYS A 24 -11.72 -10.00 -3.38
C LYS A 24 -11.46 -11.28 -4.16
N LYS A 25 -10.32 -11.37 -4.85
CA LYS A 25 -9.91 -12.55 -5.62
C LYS A 25 -9.49 -13.73 -4.72
N HIS A 26 -8.90 -13.43 -3.56
CA HIS A 26 -8.38 -14.42 -2.63
C HIS A 26 -8.88 -14.17 -1.19
N PRO A 27 -10.19 -14.35 -0.92
CA PRO A 27 -10.77 -14.08 0.41
C PRO A 27 -10.19 -14.97 1.52
N GLN A 28 -9.57 -16.10 1.17
CA GLN A 28 -8.92 -17.01 2.11
C GLN A 28 -7.52 -16.56 2.53
N TRP A 29 -6.94 -15.56 1.87
CA TRP A 29 -5.59 -15.08 2.20
C TRP A 29 -5.62 -14.20 3.44
N ARG A 30 -4.64 -14.42 4.31
CA ARG A 30 -4.43 -13.56 5.49
C ARG A 30 -3.95 -12.18 5.06
N HIS A 31 -4.28 -11.18 5.87
CA HIS A 31 -3.85 -9.79 5.65
C HIS A 31 -2.34 -9.66 5.38
N GLY A 32 -1.50 -10.38 6.14
CA GLY A 32 -0.04 -10.36 5.94
C GLY A 32 0.41 -10.88 4.57
N ALA A 33 -0.22 -11.95 4.07
CA ALA A 33 0.11 -12.50 2.74
C ALA A 33 -0.35 -11.56 1.61
N LEU A 34 -1.51 -10.93 1.77
CA LEU A 34 -1.99 -9.90 0.84
C LEU A 34 -1.04 -8.70 0.82
N LEU A 35 -0.59 -8.23 1.99
CA LEU A 35 0.37 -7.13 2.10
C LEU A 35 1.71 -7.45 1.46
N GLU A 36 2.28 -8.63 1.70
CA GLU A 36 3.53 -9.05 1.07
C GLU A 36 3.40 -9.11 -0.44
N LYS A 37 2.30 -9.69 -0.94
CA LYS A 37 2.10 -9.83 -2.39
C LYS A 37 1.97 -8.47 -3.07
N VAL A 38 1.16 -7.58 -2.50
CA VAL A 38 0.98 -6.22 -3.00
C VAL A 38 2.30 -5.44 -2.90
N ALA A 39 3.04 -5.55 -1.78
CA ALA A 39 4.31 -4.87 -1.61
C ALA A 39 5.32 -5.29 -2.69
N GLN A 40 5.41 -6.58 -3.01
CA GLN A 40 6.25 -7.09 -4.08
C GLN A 40 5.87 -6.52 -5.46
N GLU A 41 4.58 -6.42 -5.80
CA GLU A 41 4.11 -5.85 -7.07
C GLU A 41 4.50 -4.37 -7.25
N PHE A 42 4.65 -3.63 -6.15
CA PHE A 42 5.01 -2.21 -6.14
C PHE A 42 6.48 -1.95 -5.78
N PHE A 43 7.31 -3.00 -5.71
CA PHE A 43 8.73 -2.91 -5.31
C PHE A 43 8.94 -2.24 -3.94
N LEU A 44 8.04 -2.52 -3.00
CA LEU A 44 8.09 -2.04 -1.62
C LEU A 44 8.36 -3.19 -0.65
N THR A 45 8.81 -2.84 0.55
CA THR A 45 8.85 -3.80 1.65
C THR A 45 7.46 -3.97 2.26
N ALA A 46 7.18 -5.13 2.84
CA ALA A 46 5.92 -5.37 3.55
C ALA A 46 5.70 -4.36 4.69
N ARG A 47 6.78 -3.94 5.37
CA ARG A 47 6.71 -2.90 6.41
C ARG A 47 6.29 -1.55 5.85
N THR A 48 6.79 -1.18 4.67
CA THR A 48 6.40 0.08 4.00
C THR A 48 4.94 0.03 3.56
N ALA A 49 4.49 -1.08 2.97
CA ALA A 49 3.08 -1.26 2.62
C ALA A 49 2.19 -1.16 3.87
N ALA A 50 2.53 -1.85 4.96
CA ALA A 50 1.81 -1.76 6.23
C ALA A 50 1.75 -0.33 6.77
N ALA A 51 2.87 0.42 6.73
CA ALA A 51 2.90 1.81 7.15
C ALA A 51 2.00 2.72 6.28
N ILE A 52 1.94 2.46 4.97
CA ILE A 52 1.01 3.15 4.05
C ILE A 52 -0.44 2.86 4.45
N PHE A 53 -0.81 1.61 4.74
CA PHE A 53 -2.17 1.22 5.13
C PHE A 53 -2.58 1.77 6.50
N ASN A 54 -1.69 1.66 7.49
CA ASN A 54 -1.93 2.07 8.87
C ASN A 54 -1.72 3.57 9.11
N HIS A 55 -1.30 4.34 8.10
CA HIS A 55 -0.96 5.76 8.24
C HIS A 55 0.13 6.02 9.30
N GLU A 56 1.17 5.19 9.31
CA GLU A 56 2.27 5.27 10.26
C GLU A 56 3.47 6.08 9.71
N GLY A 57 4.23 6.72 10.61
CA GLY A 57 5.47 7.42 10.27
C GLY A 57 5.27 8.55 9.27
N ILE A 58 6.08 8.58 8.21
CA ILE A 58 6.00 9.61 7.15
C ILE A 58 4.73 9.54 6.30
N TYR A 59 3.94 8.48 6.45
CA TYR A 59 2.65 8.27 5.77
C TYR A 59 1.47 8.66 6.65
N SER A 60 1.73 9.04 7.91
CA SER A 60 0.74 9.69 8.74
C SER A 60 0.39 11.03 8.09
N GLN A 61 -0.89 11.24 7.78
CA GLN A 61 -1.33 12.60 7.46
C GLN A 61 -1.22 13.38 8.76
N SER A 62 -0.19 14.22 8.86
CA SER A 62 -0.15 15.28 9.85
C SER A 62 -1.47 16.06 9.71
N ALA A 63 -2.29 16.01 10.76
CA ALA A 63 -3.49 16.83 10.89
C ALA A 63 -3.12 18.32 10.80
#